data_AF-A0A1Q3A5E8-F1
#
_entry.id   AF-A0A1Q3A5E8-F1
#
_cell.length_a   1.000
_cell.length_b   1.000
_cell.length_c   1.000
_cell.angle_alpha   90.00
_cell.angle_beta   90.00
_cell.angle_gamma   90.00
#
_symmetry.space_group_name_H-M   'P 1'
#
loop_
_entity.id
_entity.type
_entity.pdbx_description
1 polymer ?
#
loop_
_entity_poly.entity_id
_entity_poly.type
_entity_poly.pdbx_seq_one_letter_code
_entity_poly.pdbx_strand_id
1 'polypeptide(L)'
;MSDNQSLRVSQALDNLAKTILEQRDSSSYNEKLRRLEALINMILQTDSNGSKMDTTKLDSILREDDIEIIEKNHQRYALIPVIPLRSTTVSKNKKKNKIRCSYCNEMGHTRANCEKKLQPQQ
;
A
#
# COMPACT_ATOMS: atom_id res chain seq x y z
N MET A 1 52.48 13.73 -27.25
CA MET A 1 51.75 14.27 -26.08
C MET A 1 50.22 14.36 -26.30
N SER A 2 49.67 14.09 -27.50
CA SER A 2 48.22 14.24 -27.79
C SER A 2 47.34 13.01 -27.54
N ASP A 3 47.92 11.80 -27.48
CA ASP A 3 47.12 10.57 -27.48
C ASP A 3 46.37 10.32 -26.17
N ASN A 4 46.95 10.73 -25.04
CA ASN A 4 46.30 10.62 -23.73
C ASN A 4 45.08 11.56 -23.60
N GLN A 5 45.12 12.70 -24.30
CA GLN A 5 44.03 13.67 -24.28
C GLN A 5 42.84 13.17 -25.11
N SER A 6 43.09 12.54 -26.26
CA SER A 6 42.04 11.92 -27.07
C SER A 6 41.38 10.75 -26.35
N LEU A 7 42.15 9.89 -25.66
CA LEU A 7 41.61 8.79 -24.86
C LEU A 7 40.71 9.27 -23.72
N ARG A 8 41.08 10.35 -23.03
CA ARG A 8 40.26 10.95 -21.98
C ARG A 8 38.97 11.56 -22.51
N VAL A 9 39.01 12.15 -23.70
CA VAL A 9 37.82 12.71 -24.36
C VAL A 9 36.87 11.59 -24.78
N SER A 10 37.37 10.50 -25.37
CA SER A 10 36.53 9.33 -25.70
C SER A 10 35.89 8.72 -24.46
N GLN A 11 36.64 8.54 -23.37
CA GLN A 11 36.09 8.06 -22.09
C GLN A 11 35.05 9.01 -21.50
N ALA A 12 35.24 10.32 -21.61
CA ALA A 12 34.25 11.30 -21.16
C ALA A 12 32.96 11.21 -21.98
N LEU A 13 33.05 11.02 -23.29
CA LEU A 13 31.90 10.85 -24.17
C LEU A 13 31.16 9.53 -23.89
N ASP A 14 31.87 8.43 -23.69
CA ASP A 14 31.27 7.13 -23.35
C ASP A 14 30.52 7.18 -22.01
N ASN A 15 31.10 7.83 -21.00
CA ASN A 15 30.44 8.03 -19.70
C ASN A 15 29.19 8.91 -19.82
N LEU A 16 29.21 9.89 -20.72
CA LEU A 16 28.08 10.78 -20.96
C LEU A 16 26.96 10.07 -21.75
N ALA A 17 27.32 9.23 -22.72
CA ALA A 17 26.36 8.37 -23.42
C ALA A 17 25.69 7.38 -22.46
N LYS A 18 26.46 6.78 -21.54
CA LYS A 18 25.95 5.86 -20.53
C LYS A 18 24.94 6.52 -19.59
N THR A 19 25.25 7.71 -19.09
CA THR A 19 24.32 8.48 -18.22
C THR A 19 23.06 8.93 -18.95
N ILE A 20 23.12 9.26 -20.24
CA ILE A 20 21.94 9.60 -21.05
C ILE A 20 21.01 8.40 -21.23
N LEU A 21 21.56 7.20 -21.50
CA LEU A 21 20.77 5.98 -21.63
C LEU A 21 20.09 5.62 -20.30
N GLU A 22 20.83 5.67 -19.19
CA GLU A 22 20.29 5.46 -17.84
C GLU A 22 19.19 6.49 -17.48
N GLN A 23 19.34 7.76 -17.90
CA GLN A 23 18.31 8.79 -17.72
C GLN A 23 17.04 8.55 -18.56
N ARG A 24 17.20 8.10 -19.82
CA ARG A 24 16.06 7.79 -20.70
C ARG A 24 15.26 6.60 -20.18
N ASP A 25 15.97 5.55 -19.76
CA ASP A 25 15.35 4.33 -19.25
C ASP A 25 14.71 4.56 -17.88
N SER A 26 15.34 5.34 -17.00
CA SER A 26 14.75 5.71 -15.71
C SER A 26 13.51 6.59 -15.86
N SER A 27 13.50 7.54 -16.79
CA SER A 27 12.30 8.35 -17.09
C SER A 27 11.15 7.48 -17.60
N SER A 28 11.43 6.56 -18.53
CA SER A 28 10.42 5.64 -19.07
C SER A 28 9.91 4.64 -18.02
N TYR A 29 10.81 4.12 -17.18
CA TYR A 29 10.49 3.20 -16.09
C TYR A 29 9.57 3.86 -15.06
N ASN A 30 9.92 5.06 -14.60
CA ASN A 30 9.12 5.80 -13.62
C ASN A 30 7.72 6.13 -14.17
N GLU A 31 7.60 6.45 -15.46
CA GLU A 31 6.31 6.70 -16.08
C GLU A 31 5.44 5.42 -16.12
N LYS A 32 6.03 4.28 -16.49
CA LYS A 32 5.33 2.98 -16.49
C LYS A 32 4.86 2.58 -15.09
N LEU A 33 5.71 2.75 -14.08
CA LEU A 33 5.36 2.50 -12.68
C LEU A 33 4.19 3.38 -12.23
N ARG A 34 4.21 4.66 -12.56
CA ARG A 34 3.12 5.59 -12.22
C ARG A 34 1.80 5.19 -12.87
N ARG A 35 1.83 4.76 -14.13
CA ARG A 35 0.62 4.26 -14.83
C ARG A 35 0.10 2.98 -14.17
N LEU A 36 0.99 2.07 -13.80
CA LEU A 36 0.65 0.81 -13.14
C LEU A 36 0.06 1.05 -11.73
N GLU A 37 0.64 1.96 -10.96
CA GLU A 37 0.09 2.39 -9.66
C GLU A 37 -1.33 2.94 -9.81
N ALA A 38 -1.57 3.79 -10.81
CA ALA A 38 -2.89 4.38 -11.04
C ALA A 38 -3.95 3.32 -11.37
N LEU A 39 -3.62 2.36 -12.24
CA LEU A 39 -4.55 1.29 -12.63
C LEU A 39 -4.85 0.35 -11.46
N ILE A 40 -3.84 -0.07 -10.72
CA ILE A 40 -4.02 -1.01 -9.61
C ILE A 40 -4.79 -0.34 -8.47
N ASN A 41 -4.46 0.91 -8.13
CA ASN A 41 -5.20 1.63 -7.10
C ASN A 41 -6.64 1.91 -7.52
N MET A 42 -6.94 2.05 -8.82
CA MET A 42 -8.32 2.17 -9.30
C MET A 42 -9.09 0.86 -9.07
N ILE A 43 -8.50 -0.28 -9.40
CA ILE A 43 -9.11 -1.60 -9.16
C ILE A 43 -9.29 -1.83 -7.66
N LEU A 44 -8.27 -1.60 -6.84
CA LEU A 44 -8.35 -1.80 -5.40
C LEU A 44 -9.32 -0.84 -4.68
N GLN A 45 -9.63 0.32 -5.28
CA GLN A 45 -10.66 1.24 -4.76
C GLN A 45 -12.09 0.77 -5.06
N THR A 46 -12.29 -0.09 -6.06
CA THR A 46 -13.62 -0.69 -6.31
C THR A 46 -13.96 -1.75 -5.27
N ASP A 47 -12.94 -2.40 -4.71
CA ASP A 47 -13.11 -3.31 -3.59
C ASP A 47 -13.23 -2.52 -2.29
N SER A 48 -14.28 -2.80 -1.51
CA SER A 48 -14.59 -2.11 -0.23
C SER A 48 -13.52 -2.25 0.86
N ASN A 49 -12.43 -2.96 0.57
CA ASN A 49 -11.35 -3.29 1.49
C ASN A 49 -10.23 -2.24 1.53
N GLY A 50 -10.37 -1.11 0.82
CA GLY A 50 -9.52 0.07 0.96
C GLY A 50 -8.04 -0.29 1.01
N SER A 51 -7.51 -0.90 -0.04
CA SER A 51 -6.08 -1.24 -0.12
C SER A 51 -5.41 -0.37 -1.17
N LYS A 52 -4.15 -0.02 -0.94
CA LYS A 52 -3.31 0.71 -1.89
C LYS A 52 -2.13 -0.18 -2.28
N MET A 53 -1.69 -0.11 -3.51
CA MET A 53 -0.45 -0.75 -3.93
C MET A 53 0.76 -0.24 -3.13
N ASP A 54 1.64 -1.17 -2.73
CA ASP A 54 2.93 -0.84 -2.08
C ASP A 54 3.98 -0.50 -3.14
N THR A 55 4.09 0.78 -3.49
CA THR A 55 5.06 1.24 -4.49
C THR A 55 6.51 1.04 -4.04
N THR A 56 6.78 1.21 -2.76
CA THR A 56 8.14 1.07 -2.20
C THR A 56 8.62 -0.37 -2.23
N LYS A 57 7.76 -1.32 -1.85
CA LYS A 57 8.11 -2.74 -1.92
C LYS A 57 8.14 -3.24 -3.35
N LEU A 58 7.22 -2.82 -4.22
CA LEU A 58 7.29 -3.25 -5.62
C LEU A 58 8.58 -2.75 -6.27
N ASP A 59 8.99 -1.50 -6.04
CA ASP A 59 10.23 -0.97 -6.63
C ASP A 59 11.47 -1.70 -6.08
N SER A 60 11.43 -2.15 -4.82
CA SER A 60 12.50 -2.98 -4.25
C SER A 60 12.52 -4.38 -4.88
N ILE A 61 11.35 -5.02 -5.02
CA ILE A 61 11.21 -6.33 -5.67
C ILE A 61 11.73 -6.24 -7.10
N LEU A 62 11.23 -5.30 -7.90
CA LEU A 62 11.66 -5.13 -9.31
C LEU A 62 13.16 -4.89 -9.51
N ARG A 63 13.88 -4.41 -8.48
CA ARG A 63 15.33 -4.18 -8.52
C ARG A 63 16.13 -5.38 -8.07
N GLU A 64 15.62 -6.15 -7.11
CA GLU A 64 16.34 -7.22 -6.43
C GLU A 64 15.98 -8.62 -6.96
N ASP A 65 14.71 -8.87 -7.33
CA ASP A 65 14.19 -10.19 -7.72
C ASP A 65 13.06 -10.12 -8.78
N ASP A 66 12.89 -11.19 -9.54
CA ASP A 66 11.74 -11.34 -10.44
C ASP A 66 10.42 -11.42 -9.65
N ILE A 67 9.35 -10.81 -10.19
CA ILE A 67 8.02 -10.88 -9.57
C ILE A 67 7.58 -12.34 -9.49
N GLU A 68 7.11 -12.77 -8.32
CA GLU A 68 6.56 -14.11 -8.13
C GLU A 68 5.33 -14.34 -9.03
N ILE A 69 5.42 -15.37 -9.88
CA ILE A 69 4.34 -15.79 -10.76
C ILE A 69 3.78 -17.12 -10.26
N ILE A 70 2.48 -17.15 -9.95
CA ILE A 70 1.75 -18.37 -9.60
C ILE A 70 0.92 -18.85 -10.78
N GLU A 71 0.75 -20.16 -10.93
CA GLU A 71 -0.16 -20.75 -11.91
C GLU A 71 -1.38 -21.34 -11.19
N LYS A 72 -2.58 -20.87 -11.57
CA LYS A 72 -3.86 -21.39 -11.07
C LYS A 72 -4.82 -21.52 -12.24
N ASN A 73 -5.48 -22.66 -12.37
CA ASN A 73 -6.46 -22.93 -13.44
C ASN A 73 -5.90 -22.69 -14.86
N HIS A 74 -4.66 -23.12 -15.13
CA HIS A 74 -3.94 -22.86 -16.39
C HIS A 74 -3.75 -21.37 -16.73
N GLN A 75 -3.86 -20.49 -15.72
CA GLN A 75 -3.63 -19.07 -15.87
C GLN A 75 -2.52 -18.60 -14.92
N ARG A 76 -1.63 -17.78 -15.47
CA ARG A 76 -0.48 -17.22 -14.76
C ARG A 76 -0.88 -15.89 -14.12
N TYR A 77 -0.58 -15.74 -12.84
CA TYR A 77 -0.82 -14.52 -12.07
C TYR A 77 0.48 -14.01 -11.48
N ALA A 78 0.72 -12.71 -11.57
CA ALA A 78 1.84 -12.03 -10.91
C ALA A 78 1.36 -11.48 -9.57
N LEU A 79 2.12 -11.74 -8.49
CA LEU A 79 1.79 -11.24 -7.16
C LEU A 79 2.32 -9.82 -6.99
N ILE A 80 1.41 -8.89 -6.65
CA ILE A 80 1.74 -7.47 -6.44
C ILE A 80 1.49 -7.14 -4.96
N PRO A 81 2.48 -6.56 -4.25
CA PRO A 81 2.32 -6.20 -2.85
C PRO A 81 1.33 -5.04 -2.68
N VAL A 82 0.44 -5.17 -1.69
CA VAL A 82 -0.54 -4.15 -1.32
C VAL A 82 -0.46 -3.83 0.17
N ILE A 83 -0.70 -2.57 0.52
CA ILE A 83 -0.83 -2.07 1.89
C ILE A 83 -2.33 -1.86 2.18
N PRO A 84 -2.87 -2.42 3.27
CA PRO A 84 -4.21 -2.08 3.70
C PRO A 84 -4.23 -0.60 4.14
N LEU A 85 -5.11 0.20 3.54
CA LEU A 85 -5.43 1.54 4.00
C LEU A 85 -6.29 1.34 5.25
N ARG A 86 -5.61 1.09 6.38
CA ARG A 86 -6.29 0.88 7.67
C ARG A 86 -7.29 2.01 7.85
N SER A 87 -8.58 1.69 7.81
CA SER A 87 -9.58 2.55 8.41
C SER A 87 -9.07 2.77 9.83
N THR A 88 -8.64 3.98 10.13
CA THR A 88 -8.32 4.38 11.48
C THR A 88 -9.65 4.41 12.23
N THR A 89 -10.19 3.23 12.55
CA THR A 89 -10.94 3.07 13.79
C THR A 89 -9.89 3.25 14.88
N VAL A 90 -9.51 4.51 15.11
CA VAL A 90 -9.00 4.95 16.38
C VAL A 90 -10.03 4.42 17.36
N SER A 91 -9.68 3.34 18.05
CA SER A 91 -10.42 2.88 19.20
C SER A 91 -10.36 4.05 20.18
N LYS A 92 -11.34 4.95 20.09
CA LYS A 92 -11.60 5.93 21.13
C LYS A 92 -11.74 5.07 22.37
N ASN A 93 -10.73 5.09 23.23
CA ASN A 93 -10.79 4.51 24.55
C ASN A 93 -11.99 5.17 25.23
N LYS A 94 -13.15 4.54 25.08
CA LYS A 94 -14.42 4.99 25.63
C LYS A 94 -14.17 4.91 27.13
N LYS A 95 -13.97 6.05 27.79
CA LYS A 95 -13.83 6.11 29.25
C LYS A 95 -14.93 5.23 29.82
N LYS A 96 -14.54 4.15 30.52
CA LYS A 96 -15.50 3.19 31.08
C LYS A 96 -16.48 3.98 31.93
N ASN A 97 -17.72 4.09 31.45
CA ASN A 97 -18.71 4.93 32.08
C ASN A 97 -19.13 4.23 33.38
N LYS A 98 -18.63 4.69 34.53
CA LYS A 98 -18.92 4.12 35.86
C LYS A 98 -20.32 4.48 36.37
N ILE A 99 -21.26 4.69 35.47
CA ILE A 99 -22.65 5.03 35.81
C ILE A 99 -23.39 3.73 36.11
N ARG A 100 -24.15 3.73 37.22
CA ARG A 100 -25.08 2.66 37.55
C ARG A 100 -26.39 2.89 36.81
N CYS A 101 -26.93 1.83 36.21
CA CYS A 101 -28.23 1.87 35.56
C CYS A 101 -29.34 2.10 36.60
N SER A 102 -30.19 3.12 36.41
CA SER A 102 -31.30 3.41 37.33
C SER A 102 -32.44 2.37 37.32
N TYR A 103 -32.34 1.32 36.50
CA TYR A 103 -33.34 0.25 36.41
C TYR A 103 -32.85 -1.04 37.08
N CYS A 104 -31.69 -1.56 36.69
CA CYS A 104 -31.15 -2.81 37.23
C CYS A 104 -29.96 -2.62 38.19
N ASN A 105 -29.51 -1.38 38.43
CA ASN A 105 -28.35 -1.02 39.26
C ASN A 105 -26.99 -1.61 38.83
N GLU A 106 -26.91 -2.25 37.66
CA GLU A 106 -25.65 -2.75 37.10
C GLU A 106 -24.83 -1.61 36.48
N MET A 107 -23.51 -1.80 36.43
CA MET A 107 -22.58 -0.80 35.91
C MET A 107 -22.38 -0.93 34.40
N GLY A 108 -22.17 0.20 33.72
CA GLY A 108 -21.73 0.22 32.32
C GLY A 108 -22.81 0.52 31.29
N HIS A 109 -24.06 0.72 31.73
CA HIS A 109 -25.16 1.13 30.85
C HIS A 109 -26.15 2.07 31.57
N THR A 110 -26.95 2.80 30.79
CA THR A 110 -28.00 3.70 31.30
C THR A 110 -29.38 3.02 31.22
N ARG A 111 -30.39 3.57 31.91
CA ARG A 111 -31.78 3.05 31.86
C ARG A 111 -32.35 2.92 30.44
N ALA A 112 -31.87 3.73 29.49
CA ALA A 112 -32.28 3.68 28.09
C ALA A 112 -31.77 2.41 27.39
N ASN A 113 -30.56 1.95 27.72
CA ASN A 113 -29.88 0.81 27.09
C ASN A 113 -29.81 -0.41 28.02
N CYS A 114 -30.79 -0.57 28.92
CA CYS A 114 -30.83 -1.69 29.83
C CYS A 114 -31.45 -2.91 29.15
N GLU A 115 -30.68 -3.99 29.01
CA GLU A 115 -31.14 -5.24 28.38
C GLU A 115 -32.33 -5.87 29.12
N LYS A 116 -32.35 -5.76 30.47
CA LYS A 116 -33.48 -6.23 31.29
C LYS A 116 -34.78 -5.47 31.05
N LYS A 117 -34.72 -4.26 30.49
CA LYS A 117 -35.91 -3.50 30.07
C LYS A 117 -36.40 -3.94 28.69
N LEU A 118 -35.48 -4.40 27.83
CA LEU A 118 -35.78 -4.81 26.46
C LEU A 118 -36.24 -6.26 26.35
N GLN A 119 -36.06 -7.07 27.40
CA GLN A 119 -36.66 -8.38 27.53
C GLN A 119 -37.99 -8.27 28.28
N PRO A 120 -39.16 -8.25 27.60
CA PRO A 120 -40.42 -8.53 28.29
C PRO A 120 -40.33 -9.99 28.76
N GLN A 121 -40.23 -10.19 30.07
CA GLN A 121 -40.40 -11.52 30.65
C GLN A 121 -41.80 -12.01 30.29
N GLN A 122 -41.89 -13.21 29.68
CA GLN A 122 -43.10 -14.02 29.64
C GLN A 122 -43.35 -14.62 31.02
#